data_AF-A0A9D6NXN4-F1
#
_entry.id   AF-A0A9D6NXN4-F1
#
_cell.length_a   1.000
_cell.length_b   1.000
_cell.length_c   1.000
_cell.angle_alpha   90.00
_cell.angle_beta   90.00
_cell.angle_gamma   90.00
#
_symmetry.space_group_name_H-M   'P 1'
#
loop_
_entity.id
_entity.type
_entity.pdbx_description
1 polymer ?
#
loop_
_entity_poly.entity_id
_entity_poly.type
_entity_poly.pdbx_seq_one_letter_code
_entity_poly.pdbx_strand_id
1 'polypeptide(L)'
;MGPPLQSMWRSWLIIGTLVAIAAVIAWRSGGPERVGQALTSGSELFLGVLPNLILGFALAGFLHVLLPQELISRWMGHGSGATGLLIGTGAGMLTPGGPFTHFPILASFLSKGAGVGPVCAYIAAWALIGLNRLIVWELPILGPKIALVRFLASVAVPPFVGWLAAWLFRAFRFSPLS
;
A
#
# COMPACT_ATOMS: atom_id res chain seq x y z
N MET A 1 -11.62 -14.46 1.17
CA MET A 1 -11.05 -15.03 -0.07
C MET A 1 -9.56 -14.73 -0.10
N GLY A 2 -8.70 -15.76 -0.05
CA GLY A 2 -7.26 -15.57 -0.28
C GLY A 2 -7.00 -15.19 -1.74
N PRO A 3 -5.92 -14.44 -2.05
CA PRO A 3 -5.60 -14.08 -3.44
C PRO A 3 -5.45 -15.35 -4.28
N PRO A 4 -5.91 -15.37 -5.55
CA PRO A 4 -5.74 -16.53 -6.40
C PRO A 4 -4.24 -16.76 -6.63
N LEU A 5 -3.70 -17.82 -6.02
CA LEU A 5 -2.31 -18.28 -6.18
C LEU A 5 -1.92 -18.43 -7.66
N GLN A 6 -2.91 -18.61 -8.53
CA GLN A 6 -2.79 -18.65 -9.99
C GLN A 6 -2.34 -17.32 -10.65
N SER A 7 -2.33 -16.19 -9.94
CA SER A 7 -1.74 -14.95 -10.47
C SER A 7 -0.26 -14.81 -10.08
N MET A 8 0.12 -15.36 -8.92
CA MET A 8 1.45 -15.20 -8.35
C MET A 8 2.52 -15.97 -9.12
N TRP A 9 2.21 -17.18 -9.61
CA TRP A 9 3.20 -17.97 -10.36
C TRP A 9 3.66 -17.28 -11.65
N ARG A 10 2.80 -16.51 -12.33
CA ARG A 10 3.18 -15.73 -13.52
C ARG A 10 4.21 -14.65 -13.16
N SER A 11 3.97 -13.93 -12.07
CA SER A 11 4.93 -12.94 -11.55
C SER A 11 6.25 -13.59 -11.15
N TRP A 12 6.22 -14.78 -10.54
CA TRP A 12 7.42 -15.51 -10.14
C TRP A 12 8.25 -15.95 -11.35
N LEU A 13 7.61 -16.39 -12.43
CA LEU A 13 8.29 -16.75 -13.67
C LEU A 13 8.95 -15.53 -14.33
N ILE A 14 8.25 -14.39 -14.39
CA ILE A 14 8.78 -13.15 -14.95
C ILE A 14 9.98 -12.68 -14.13
N ILE A 15 9.83 -12.56 -12.81
CA ILE A 15 10.89 -12.10 -11.92
C ILE A 15 12.07 -13.08 -11.94
N GLY A 16 11.81 -14.39 -11.88
CA GLY A 16 12.85 -15.42 -11.93
C GLY A 16 13.66 -15.37 -13.23
N THR A 17 12.99 -15.13 -14.36
CA THR A 17 13.65 -14.98 -15.66
C THR A 17 14.51 -13.72 -15.70
N LEU A 18 14.01 -12.58 -15.21
CA LEU A 18 14.78 -11.34 -15.12
C LEU A 18 16.01 -11.49 -14.22
N VAL A 19 15.87 -12.17 -13.08
CA VAL A 19 16.99 -12.48 -12.17
C VAL A 19 18.01 -13.39 -12.85
N ALA A 20 17.56 -14.43 -13.57
CA ALA A 20 18.45 -15.32 -14.31
C ALA A 20 19.23 -14.57 -15.41
N ILE A 21 18.56 -13.69 -16.16
CA ILE A 21 19.21 -12.84 -17.17
C ILE A 21 20.24 -11.92 -16.50
N ALA A 22 19.87 -11.25 -15.41
CA ALA A 22 20.77 -10.37 -14.67
C ALA A 22 21.98 -11.13 -14.11
N ALA A 23 21.79 -12.35 -13.60
CA ALA A 23 22.87 -13.21 -13.11
C ALA A 23 23.83 -13.63 -14.24
N VAL A 24 23.30 -13.99 -15.42
CA VAL A 24 24.12 -14.32 -16.60
C VAL A 24 24.91 -13.10 -17.07
N ILE A 25 24.29 -11.91 -17.09
CA ILE A 25 24.98 -10.66 -17.44
C ILE A 25 26.08 -10.33 -16.43
N ALA A 26 25.78 -10.42 -15.13
CA ALA A 26 26.75 -10.17 -14.06
C ALA A 26 27.94 -11.12 -14.18
N TRP A 27 27.68 -12.42 -14.38
CA TRP A 27 28.71 -13.44 -14.59
C TRP A 27 29.57 -13.18 -15.84
N ARG A 28 28.94 -12.82 -16.97
CA ARG A 28 29.68 -12.51 -18.21
C ARG A 28 30.50 -11.23 -18.12
N SER A 29 30.05 -10.25 -17.35
CA SER A 29 30.70 -8.94 -17.26
C SER A 29 31.87 -8.87 -16.28
N GLY A 30 31.89 -9.73 -15.26
CA GLY A 30 32.89 -9.66 -14.17
C GLY A 30 33.04 -10.95 -13.37
N GLY A 31 32.60 -12.08 -13.91
CA GLY A 31 32.79 -13.39 -13.30
C GLY A 31 32.02 -13.60 -11.99
N PRO A 32 32.45 -14.58 -11.18
CA PRO A 32 31.82 -14.93 -9.91
C PRO A 32 31.81 -13.79 -8.89
N GLU A 33 32.79 -12.90 -8.94
CA GLU A 33 32.94 -11.80 -7.99
C GLU A 33 31.80 -10.78 -8.11
N ARG A 34 31.40 -10.41 -9.34
CA ARG A 34 30.24 -9.54 -9.55
C ARG A 34 28.91 -10.18 -9.14
N VAL A 35 28.79 -11.50 -9.28
CA VAL A 35 27.62 -12.22 -8.78
C VAL A 35 27.61 -12.21 -7.26
N GLY A 36 28.76 -12.40 -6.62
CA GLY A 36 28.94 -12.27 -5.17
C GLY A 36 28.51 -10.88 -4.67
N GLN A 37 28.99 -9.81 -5.30
CA GLN A 37 28.58 -8.44 -4.97
C GLN A 37 27.07 -8.23 -5.12
N ALA A 38 26.47 -8.72 -6.21
CA ALA A 38 25.03 -8.63 -6.42
C ALA A 38 24.23 -9.37 -5.33
N LEU A 39 24.70 -10.55 -4.89
CA LEU A 39 24.08 -11.31 -3.81
C LEU A 39 24.23 -10.60 -2.46
N THR A 40 25.41 -10.05 -2.15
CA THR A 40 25.64 -9.30 -0.90
C THR A 40 24.73 -8.08 -0.86
N SER A 41 24.72 -7.24 -1.89
CA SER A 41 23.82 -6.08 -1.96
C SER A 41 22.34 -6.48 -1.88
N GLY A 42 21.97 -7.58 -2.54
CA GLY A 42 20.61 -8.13 -2.44
C GLY A 42 20.25 -8.57 -1.02
N SER A 43 21.19 -9.21 -0.31
CA SER A 43 20.99 -9.67 1.06
C SER A 43 20.89 -8.53 2.06
N GLU A 44 21.67 -7.46 1.90
CA GLU A 44 21.60 -6.25 2.73
C GLU A 44 20.24 -5.56 2.58
N LEU A 45 19.75 -5.42 1.34
CA LEU A 45 18.41 -4.89 1.07
C LEU A 45 17.32 -5.79 1.69
N PHE A 46 17.43 -7.10 1.53
CA PHE A 46 16.48 -8.05 2.10
C PHE A 46 16.41 -7.95 3.62
N LEU A 47 17.57 -8.00 4.29
CA LEU A 47 17.66 -7.90 5.75
C LEU A 47 17.23 -6.53 6.26
N GLY A 48 17.46 -5.45 5.50
CA GLY A 48 16.97 -4.11 5.85
C GLY A 48 15.44 -3.97 5.79
N VAL A 49 14.78 -4.67 4.85
CA VAL A 49 13.32 -4.62 4.66
C VAL A 49 12.59 -5.62 5.55
N LEU A 50 13.22 -6.74 5.92
CA LEU A 50 12.62 -7.84 6.67
C LEU A 50 11.93 -7.40 7.99
N PRO A 51 12.53 -6.54 8.84
CA PRO A 51 11.85 -6.06 10.06
C PRO A 51 10.54 -5.32 9.76
N ASN A 52 10.53 -4.49 8.71
CA ASN A 52 9.33 -3.76 8.30
C ASN A 52 8.22 -4.69 7.83
N LEU A 53 8.58 -5.80 7.14
CA LEU A 53 7.62 -6.84 6.75
C LEU A 53 7.02 -7.53 7.97
N ILE A 54 7.85 -7.95 8.93
CA ILE A 54 7.40 -8.63 10.14
C ILE A 54 6.44 -7.72 10.92
N LEU A 55 6.83 -6.47 11.17
CA LEU A 55 5.99 -5.51 11.89
C LEU A 55 4.70 -5.17 11.12
N GLY A 56 4.80 -5.02 9.79
CA GLY A 56 3.65 -4.73 8.94
C GLY A 56 2.61 -5.85 8.96
N PHE A 57 3.04 -7.11 8.82
CA PHE A 57 2.15 -8.27 8.90
C PHE A 57 1.60 -8.49 10.30
N ALA A 58 2.39 -8.27 11.35
CA ALA A 58 1.93 -8.34 12.73
C ALA A 58 0.82 -7.31 13.01
N LEU A 59 1.04 -6.05 12.61
CA LEU A 59 0.04 -4.99 12.74
C LEU A 59 -1.24 -5.33 11.97
N ALA A 60 -1.12 -5.84 10.74
CA ALA A 60 -2.28 -6.26 9.96
C ALA A 60 -3.08 -7.39 10.65
N GLY A 61 -2.38 -8.37 11.24
CA GLY A 61 -3.00 -9.44 12.04
C GLY A 61 -3.74 -8.90 13.26
N PHE A 62 -3.11 -8.01 14.03
CA PHE A 62 -3.76 -7.37 15.19
C PHE A 62 -4.97 -6.55 14.76
N LEU A 63 -4.87 -5.72 13.71
CA LEU A 63 -6.01 -4.94 13.20
C LEU A 63 -7.12 -5.86 12.66
N HIS A 64 -6.78 -7.02 12.12
CA HIS A 64 -7.77 -8.01 11.70
C HIS A 64 -8.55 -8.59 12.88
N VAL A 65 -7.95 -8.75 14.06
CA VAL A 65 -8.68 -9.23 15.25
C VAL A 65 -9.37 -8.08 15.99
N LEU A 66 -8.70 -6.92 16.11
CA LEU A 66 -9.15 -5.81 16.94
C LEU A 66 -10.25 -4.95 16.30
N LEU A 67 -10.34 -4.87 14.96
CA LEU A 67 -11.34 -4.03 14.30
C LEU A 67 -12.66 -4.79 14.12
N PRO A 68 -13.76 -4.39 14.76
CA PRO A 68 -15.04 -5.06 14.57
C PRO A 68 -15.54 -4.90 13.13
N GLN A 69 -16.16 -5.94 12.58
CA GLN A 69 -16.73 -5.88 11.22
C GLN A 69 -17.84 -4.83 11.14
N GLU A 70 -18.62 -4.68 12.20
CA GLU A 70 -19.71 -3.70 12.34
C GLU A 70 -19.17 -2.27 12.26
N LEU A 71 -17.98 -2.02 12.81
CA LEU A 71 -17.36 -0.71 12.79
C LEU A 71 -16.90 -0.35 11.37
N ILE A 72 -16.19 -1.27 10.71
CA ILE A 72 -15.72 -1.06 9.33
C ILE A 72 -16.89 -0.92 8.36
N SER A 73 -17.90 -1.79 8.43
CA SER A 73 -19.08 -1.70 7.56
C SER A 73 -19.90 -0.43 7.82
N ARG A 74 -20.06 0.01 9.07
CA ARG A 74 -20.79 1.25 9.39
C ARG A 74 -20.03 2.51 8.94
N TRP A 75 -18.72 2.55 9.15
CA TRP A 75 -17.93 3.77 8.98
C TRP A 75 -17.30 3.87 7.59
N MET A 76 -16.93 2.75 6.99
CA MET A 76 -16.27 2.66 5.68
C MET A 76 -17.04 1.79 4.69
N GLY A 77 -18.21 1.26 5.02
CA GLY A 77 -18.96 0.37 4.11
C GLY A 77 -19.72 1.09 3.00
N HIS A 78 -20.49 0.30 2.25
CA HIS A 78 -21.34 0.79 1.17
C HIS A 78 -22.41 1.73 1.73
N GLY A 79 -22.41 2.98 1.27
CA GLY A 79 -23.35 4.01 1.75
C GLY A 79 -22.82 4.94 2.85
N SER A 80 -21.57 4.73 3.31
CA SER A 80 -20.90 5.63 4.28
C SER A 80 -20.71 7.07 3.80
N GLY A 81 -20.90 7.35 2.50
CA GLY A 81 -20.87 8.70 1.93
C GLY A 81 -19.56 9.43 2.22
N ALA A 82 -19.65 10.73 2.50
CA ALA A 82 -18.49 11.56 2.83
C ALA A 82 -17.74 11.09 4.08
N THR A 83 -18.45 10.57 5.09
CA THR A 83 -17.86 10.07 6.33
C THR A 83 -16.85 8.97 6.06
N GLY A 84 -17.20 7.99 5.21
CA GLY A 84 -16.27 6.92 4.85
C GLY A 84 -15.05 7.40 4.07
N LEU A 85 -15.20 8.41 3.21
CA LEU A 85 -14.08 9.00 2.47
C LEU A 85 -13.09 9.69 3.41
N LEU A 86 -13.60 10.45 4.39
CA LEU A 86 -12.77 11.14 5.38
C LEU A 86 -12.06 10.14 6.31
N ILE A 87 -12.76 9.09 6.75
CA ILE A 87 -12.18 8.04 7.59
C ILE A 87 -11.11 7.26 6.83
N GLY A 88 -11.39 6.88 5.59
CA GLY A 88 -10.39 6.25 4.71
C GLY A 88 -9.17 7.14 4.52
N THR A 89 -9.38 8.43 4.24
CA THR A 89 -8.30 9.43 4.11
C THR A 89 -7.47 9.53 5.38
N GLY A 90 -8.11 9.69 6.54
CA GLY A 90 -7.41 9.78 7.83
C GLY A 90 -6.63 8.53 8.17
N ALA A 91 -7.24 7.35 7.98
CA ALA A 91 -6.57 6.07 8.21
C ALA A 91 -5.36 5.88 7.28
N GLY A 92 -5.47 6.24 6.00
CA GLY A 92 -4.37 6.14 5.04
C GLY A 92 -3.24 7.13 5.35
N MET A 93 -3.60 8.34 5.78
CA MET A 93 -2.64 9.36 6.21
C MET A 93 -1.85 8.92 7.44
N LEU A 94 -2.53 8.33 8.43
CA LEU A 94 -1.95 7.99 9.74
C LEU A 94 -1.19 6.67 9.75
N THR A 95 -1.54 5.73 8.87
CA THR A 95 -0.87 4.43 8.84
C THR A 95 0.56 4.61 8.29
N PRO A 96 1.61 4.28 9.07
CA PRO A 96 2.97 4.28 8.56
C PRO A 96 3.27 2.99 7.80
N GLY A 97 4.28 3.04 6.94
CA GLY A 97 4.83 1.86 6.28
C GLY A 97 4.75 1.90 4.76
N GLY A 98 5.15 0.79 4.17
CA GLY A 98 5.16 0.57 2.73
C GLY A 98 4.00 -0.30 2.26
N PRO A 99 3.93 -0.60 0.94
CA PRO A 99 2.88 -1.44 0.35
C PRO A 99 2.56 -2.70 1.17
N PHE A 100 3.58 -3.36 1.71
CA PHE A 100 3.47 -4.59 2.48
C PHE A 100 2.72 -4.46 3.81
N THR A 101 2.59 -3.25 4.37
CA THR A 101 1.76 -2.97 5.55
C THR A 101 0.34 -2.60 5.14
N HIS A 102 0.21 -1.72 4.14
CA HIS A 102 -1.08 -1.15 3.74
C HIS A 102 -2.01 -2.17 3.05
N PHE A 103 -1.49 -2.99 2.13
CA PHE A 103 -2.32 -3.93 1.38
C PHE A 103 -2.96 -5.02 2.25
N PRO A 104 -2.26 -5.63 3.24
CA PRO A 104 -2.91 -6.53 4.19
C PRO A 104 -4.00 -5.85 5.05
N ILE A 105 -3.78 -4.61 5.49
CA ILE A 105 -4.79 -3.84 6.23
C ILE A 105 -6.03 -3.61 5.35
N LEU A 106 -5.83 -3.20 4.10
CA LEU A 106 -6.91 -2.99 3.14
C LEU A 106 -7.64 -4.28 2.81
N ALA A 107 -6.93 -5.40 2.66
CA ALA A 107 -7.54 -6.72 2.48
C ALA A 107 -8.45 -7.08 3.68
N SER A 108 -8.01 -6.78 4.91
CA SER A 108 -8.82 -6.92 6.11
C SER A 108 -10.07 -6.02 6.07
N PHE A 109 -9.94 -4.75 5.68
CA PHE A 109 -11.07 -3.82 5.56
C PHE A 109 -12.10 -4.30 4.52
N LEU A 110 -11.62 -4.72 3.34
CA LEU A 110 -12.46 -5.26 2.28
C LEU A 110 -13.19 -6.52 2.73
N SER A 111 -12.50 -7.43 3.42
CA SER A 111 -13.12 -8.65 3.97
C SER A 111 -14.22 -8.37 5.00
N LYS A 112 -14.21 -7.17 5.60
CA LYS A 112 -15.19 -6.68 6.59
C LYS A 112 -16.23 -5.74 5.99
N GLY A 113 -16.31 -5.66 4.66
CA GLY A 113 -17.35 -4.90 3.96
C GLY A 113 -17.04 -3.43 3.71
N ALA A 114 -15.77 -3.00 3.79
CA ALA A 114 -15.38 -1.67 3.36
C ALA A 114 -15.71 -1.44 1.87
N GLY A 115 -16.27 -0.27 1.57
CA GLY A 115 -16.59 0.14 0.21
C GLY A 115 -15.36 0.58 -0.58
N VAL A 116 -15.47 0.51 -1.90
CA VAL A 116 -14.41 0.89 -2.84
C VAL A 116 -13.96 2.34 -2.64
N GLY A 117 -14.89 3.27 -2.41
CA GLY A 117 -14.57 4.68 -2.21
C GLY A 117 -13.64 4.95 -1.03
N PRO A 118 -14.01 4.55 0.20
CA PRO A 118 -13.14 4.67 1.38
C PRO A 118 -11.79 3.97 1.22
N VAL A 119 -11.73 2.81 0.56
CA VAL A 119 -10.48 2.10 0.27
C VAL A 119 -9.59 2.88 -0.70
N CYS A 120 -10.15 3.43 -1.77
CA CYS A 120 -9.40 4.27 -2.71
C CYS A 120 -8.94 5.59 -2.07
N ALA A 121 -9.77 6.20 -1.21
CA ALA A 121 -9.38 7.37 -0.43
C ALA A 121 -8.20 7.06 0.50
N TYR A 122 -8.20 5.89 1.15
CA TYR A 122 -7.09 5.42 1.96
C TYR A 122 -5.80 5.31 1.15
N ILE A 123 -5.84 4.62 0.00
CA ILE A 123 -4.66 4.41 -0.85
C ILE A 123 -4.10 5.77 -1.31
N ALA A 124 -4.97 6.67 -1.78
CA ALA A 124 -4.58 8.00 -2.22
C ALA A 124 -3.99 8.84 -1.08
N ALA A 125 -4.55 8.76 0.14
CA ALA A 125 -4.05 9.50 1.29
C ALA A 125 -2.69 8.99 1.77
N TRP A 126 -2.49 7.68 1.80
CA TRP A 126 -1.18 7.10 2.06
C TRP A 126 -0.16 7.55 1.02
N ALA A 127 -0.51 7.48 -0.27
CA ALA A 127 0.39 7.85 -1.35
C ALA A 127 0.71 9.35 -1.39
N LEU A 128 -0.27 10.22 -1.17
CA LEU A 128 -0.12 11.67 -1.36
C LEU A 128 0.20 12.44 -0.09
N ILE A 129 -0.23 11.97 1.07
CA ILE A 129 -0.14 12.74 2.31
C ILE A 129 0.82 12.08 3.30
N GLY A 130 0.63 10.79 3.59
CA GLY A 130 1.44 9.96 4.49
C GLY A 130 2.15 10.75 5.61
N LEU A 131 1.54 10.89 6.78
CA LEU A 131 2.03 11.75 7.86
C LEU A 131 3.44 11.37 8.31
N ASN A 132 3.74 10.06 8.35
CA ASN A 132 5.09 9.57 8.61
C ASN A 132 6.09 10.09 7.57
N ARG A 133 5.72 10.10 6.29
CA ARG A 133 6.57 10.63 5.21
C ARG A 133 6.78 12.14 5.34
N LEU A 134 5.72 12.87 5.62
CA LEU A 134 5.79 14.32 5.84
C LEU A 134 6.77 14.66 6.97
N ILE A 135 6.62 14.02 8.13
CA ILE A 135 7.39 14.37 9.34
C ILE A 135 8.84 13.89 9.25
N VAL A 136 9.05 12.63 8.85
CA VAL A 136 10.37 12.00 8.91
C VAL A 136 11.25 12.36 7.72
N TRP A 137 10.65 12.56 6.55
CA TRP A 137 11.42 12.72 5.30
C TRP A 137 11.26 14.11 4.70
N GLU A 138 10.05 14.59 4.52
CA GLU A 138 9.84 15.83 3.77
C GLU A 138 10.23 17.08 4.56
N LEU A 139 9.88 17.17 5.85
CA LEU A 139 10.27 18.31 6.68
C LEU A 139 11.80 18.48 6.79
N PRO A 140 12.60 17.42 7.06
CA PRO A 140 14.05 17.56 7.16
C PRO A 140 14.74 17.80 5.82
N ILE A 141 14.24 17.21 4.72
CA ILE A 141 14.92 17.24 3.42
C ILE A 141 14.50 18.48 2.59
N LEU A 142 13.19 18.79 2.55
CA LEU A 142 12.65 19.86 1.70
C LEU A 142 12.44 21.17 2.44
N GLY A 143 12.47 21.13 3.78
CA GLY A 143 12.15 22.26 4.64
C GLY A 143 10.65 22.53 4.77
N PRO A 144 10.24 23.30 5.80
CA PRO A 144 8.85 23.42 6.22
C PRO A 144 7.95 24.11 5.19
N LYS A 145 8.47 25.09 4.44
CA LYS A 145 7.67 25.83 3.45
C LYS A 145 7.18 24.93 2.31
N ILE A 146 8.10 24.16 1.70
CA ILE A 146 7.78 23.27 0.58
C ILE A 146 6.90 22.12 1.06
N ALA A 147 7.27 21.49 2.18
CA ALA A 147 6.52 20.38 2.77
C ALA A 147 5.06 20.79 3.07
N LEU A 148 4.84 21.97 3.65
CA LEU A 148 3.50 22.45 3.99
C LEU A 148 2.67 22.80 2.74
N VAL A 149 3.24 23.49 1.75
CA VAL A 149 2.53 23.80 0.50
C VAL A 149 2.09 22.52 -0.20
N ARG A 150 2.99 21.54 -0.31
CA ARG A 150 2.69 20.23 -0.90
C ARG A 150 1.62 19.48 -0.09
N PHE A 151 1.72 19.49 1.24
CA PHE A 151 0.71 18.86 2.11
C PHE A 151 -0.67 19.48 1.87
N LEU A 152 -0.78 20.81 1.94
CA LEU A 152 -2.05 21.52 1.76
C LEU A 152 -2.64 21.30 0.37
N ALA A 153 -1.81 21.31 -0.67
CA ALA A 153 -2.24 21.01 -2.04
C ALA A 153 -2.79 19.58 -2.18
N SER A 154 -2.27 18.62 -1.40
CA SER A 154 -2.68 17.22 -1.45
C SER A 154 -3.90 16.88 -0.60
N VAL A 155 -4.28 17.68 0.41
CA VAL A 155 -5.32 17.30 1.40
C VAL A 155 -6.68 16.97 0.76
N ALA A 156 -7.10 17.72 -0.27
CA ALA A 156 -8.38 17.52 -0.92
C ALA A 156 -8.39 16.33 -1.92
N VAL A 157 -7.22 15.86 -2.34
CA VAL A 157 -7.09 14.87 -3.42
C VAL A 157 -7.60 13.48 -3.00
N PRO A 158 -7.24 12.92 -1.83
CA PRO A 158 -7.72 11.60 -1.44
C PRO A 158 -9.24 11.44 -1.32
N PRO A 159 -10.00 12.32 -0.65
CA PRO A 159 -11.45 12.18 -0.62
C PRO A 159 -12.06 12.34 -2.01
N PHE A 160 -11.50 13.19 -2.87
CA PHE A 160 -11.92 13.31 -4.27
C PHE A 160 -11.70 12.00 -5.05
N VAL A 161 -10.51 11.38 -4.93
CA VAL A 161 -10.20 10.10 -5.57
C VAL A 161 -11.16 9.02 -5.08
N GLY A 162 -11.44 8.94 -3.78
CA GLY A 162 -12.39 7.98 -3.23
C GLY A 162 -13.82 8.22 -3.71
N TRP A 163 -14.25 9.47 -3.81
CA TRP A 163 -15.55 9.81 -4.39
C TRP A 163 -15.64 9.39 -5.86
N LEU A 164 -14.63 9.73 -6.66
CA LEU A 164 -14.57 9.39 -8.08
C LEU A 164 -14.56 7.87 -8.27
N ALA A 165 -13.79 7.14 -7.46
CA ALA A 165 -13.76 5.68 -7.48
C ALA A 165 -15.12 5.08 -7.15
N ALA A 166 -15.82 5.60 -6.13
CA ALA A 166 -17.17 5.15 -5.80
C ALA A 166 -18.18 5.44 -6.92
N TRP A 167 -18.05 6.58 -7.59
CA TRP A 167 -18.88 6.94 -8.74
C TRP A 167 -18.62 6.01 -9.93
N LEU A 168 -17.36 5.81 -10.32
CA LEU A 168 -16.96 4.90 -11.39
C LEU A 168 -17.44 3.47 -11.11
N PHE A 169 -17.25 2.99 -9.88
CA PHE A 169 -17.65 1.63 -9.50
C PHE A 169 -19.15 1.41 -9.66
N ARG A 170 -19.98 2.41 -9.34
CA ARG A 170 -21.43 2.38 -9.57
C ARG A 170 -21.79 2.48 -11.04
N ALA A 171 -21.12 3.35 -11.80
CA ALA A 171 -21.37 3.60 -13.21
C ALA A 171 -21.09 2.38 -14.08
N PHE A 172 -20.01 1.63 -13.79
CA PHE A 172 -19.59 0.49 -14.59
C PHE A 172 -20.22 -0.85 -14.17
N ARG A 173 -21.15 -0.87 -13.21
CA ARG A 173 -21.85 -2.09 -12.75
C ARG A 173 -20.88 -3.26 -12.48
N PHE A 174 -19.71 -2.98 -11.94
CA PHE A 174 -18.85 -4.05 -11.43
C PHE A 174 -19.65 -4.81 -10.38
N SER A 175 -19.96 -6.07 -10.67
CA SER A 175 -20.68 -6.95 -9.75
C SER A 175 -20.05 -6.82 -8.36
N PRO A 176 -20.85 -6.71 -7.28
CA PRO A 176 -20.28 -6.67 -5.94
C PRO A 176 -19.36 -7.88 -5.79
N LEU A 177 -18.10 -7.63 -5.40
CA LEU A 177 -17.12 -8.67 -5.16
C LEU A 177 -17.69 -9.58 -4.07
N SER A 178 -18.23 -10.72 -4.50
CA SER A 178 -18.78 -11.81 -3.69
C SER A 178 -17.70 -12.46 -2.85
#